data_AF-A0A936H3Q0-F1
#
_entry.id   AF-A0A936H3Q0-F1
#
_cell.length_a   1.000
_cell.length_b   1.000
_cell.length_c   1.000
_cell.angle_alpha   90.00
_cell.angle_beta   90.00
_cell.angle_gamma   90.00
#
_symmetry.space_group_name_H-M   'P 1'
#
loop_
_entity.id
_entity.type
_entity.pdbx_description
1 polymer ?
#
loop_
_entity_poly.entity_id
_entity_poly.type
_entity_poly.pdbx_seq_one_letter_code
_entity_poly.pdbx_strand_id
1 'polypeptide(L)'
;MLFRLFFAFFILVHGLIHAMGFAKAFGYGEKLPLSRSISKPAGAVWLLTMFLFVVAAVLVVFQVSWWWTIGLLAAVMSQILLFTAWKDARFGTIANMIILLGTILAFGAWSFERQYQKDVKSRAGQDGQLPIGAHSGSRPSTVAPSCTKLPPQGWGVGQTQSAVFHPGV
;
A
#
# COMPACT_ATOMS: atom_id res chain seq x y z
N MET A 1 -1.62 -6.25 -9.50
CA MET A 1 -1.03 -5.36 -10.54
C MET A 1 -1.98 -4.22 -10.92
N LEU A 2 -3.23 -4.51 -11.29
CA LEU A 2 -4.19 -3.50 -11.76
C LEU A 2 -4.51 -2.39 -10.74
N PHE A 3 -4.81 -2.74 -9.49
CA PHE A 3 -5.11 -1.77 -8.42
C PHE A 3 -3.99 -0.73 -8.22
N ARG A 4 -2.73 -1.17 -8.31
CA ARG A 4 -1.55 -0.31 -8.18
C ARG A 4 -1.49 0.72 -9.31
N LEU A 5 -1.72 0.29 -10.54
CA LEU A 5 -1.75 1.19 -11.70
C LEU A 5 -2.92 2.16 -11.62
N PHE A 6 -4.09 1.69 -11.18
CA PHE A 6 -5.25 2.55 -10.95
C PHE A 6 -4.96 3.63 -9.88
N PHE A 7 -4.37 3.24 -8.76
CA PHE A 7 -4.01 4.18 -7.70
C PHE A 7 -2.89 5.16 -8.14
N ALA A 8 -1.88 4.69 -8.88
CA ALA A 8 -0.85 5.56 -9.45
C ALA A 8 -1.43 6.54 -10.48
N PHE A 9 -2.34 6.08 -11.33
CA PHE A 9 -3.08 6.92 -12.27
C PHE A 9 -3.91 7.98 -11.53
N PHE A 10 -4.58 7.58 -10.45
CA PHE A 10 -5.34 8.51 -9.60
C PHE A 10 -4.44 9.61 -9.01
N ILE A 11 -3.29 9.24 -8.43
CA ILE A 11 -2.30 10.20 -7.93
C ILE A 11 -1.84 11.13 -9.05
N LEU A 12 -1.54 10.58 -10.24
CA LEU A 12 -1.07 11.35 -11.38
C LEU A 12 -2.11 12.38 -11.84
N VAL A 13 -3.37 11.98 -12.00
CA VAL A 13 -4.46 12.88 -12.40
C VAL A 13 -4.62 14.01 -11.37
N HIS A 14 -4.62 13.68 -10.07
CA HIS A 14 -4.69 14.68 -9.02
C HIS A 14 -3.49 15.64 -9.07
N GLY A 15 -2.27 15.12 -9.26
CA GLY A 15 -1.06 15.92 -9.46
C GLY A 15 -1.14 16.86 -10.66
N LEU A 16 -1.68 16.40 -11.79
CA LEU A 16 -1.84 17.22 -12.99
C LEU A 16 -2.88 18.34 -12.82
N ILE A 17 -3.90 18.16 -11.98
CA ILE A 17 -4.84 19.23 -11.64
C ILE A 17 -4.10 20.41 -10.96
N HIS A 18 -3.04 20.15 -10.20
CA HIS A 18 -2.23 21.21 -9.61
C HIS A 18 -1.48 22.08 -10.65
N ALA A 19 -1.29 21.59 -11.88
CA ALA A 19 -0.74 22.40 -12.96
C ALA A 19 -1.62 23.62 -13.29
N MET A 20 -2.93 23.54 -13.03
CA MET A 20 -3.85 24.68 -13.26
C MET A 20 -3.53 25.87 -12.34
N GLY A 21 -3.16 25.62 -11.08
CA GLY A 21 -2.78 26.69 -10.16
C GLY A 21 -1.48 27.37 -10.56
N PHE A 22 -0.51 26.61 -11.07
CA PHE A 22 0.70 27.16 -11.69
C PHE A 22 0.37 27.98 -12.93
N ALA A 23 -0.42 27.43 -13.86
CA ALA A 23 -0.81 28.11 -15.09
C ALA A 23 -1.52 29.46 -14.80
N LYS A 24 -2.40 29.50 -13.80
CA LYS A 24 -3.07 30.74 -13.36
C LYS A 24 -2.08 31.77 -12.81
N ALA A 25 -1.14 31.35 -11.96
CA ALA A 25 -0.18 32.26 -11.30
C ALA A 25 0.80 32.93 -12.28
N PHE A 26 1.09 32.29 -13.41
CA PHE A 26 2.02 32.78 -14.43
C PHE A 26 1.33 33.37 -15.67
N GLY A 27 -0.01 33.50 -15.65
CA GLY A 27 -0.77 34.16 -16.72
C GLY A 27 -1.09 33.26 -17.93
N TYR A 28 -0.80 31.96 -17.86
CA TYR A 28 -1.15 31.00 -18.93
C TYR A 28 -2.63 30.57 -18.92
N GLY A 29 -3.40 31.01 -17.92
CA GLY A 29 -4.71 30.45 -17.60
C GLY A 29 -5.79 31.47 -17.26
N GLU A 30 -5.91 32.56 -18.04
CA GLU A 30 -6.92 33.61 -17.80
C GLU A 30 -8.35 33.04 -17.69
N LYS A 31 -8.68 32.04 -18.53
CA LYS A 31 -9.98 31.36 -18.57
C LYS A 31 -10.13 30.17 -17.61
N LEU A 32 -9.13 29.88 -16.76
CA LEU A 32 -9.23 28.77 -15.81
C LEU A 32 -10.30 29.05 -14.73
N PRO A 33 -10.99 28.01 -14.21
CA PRO A 33 -12.08 28.14 -13.23
C PRO A 33 -11.68 28.78 -11.89
N LEU A 34 -10.37 28.98 -11.66
CA LEU A 34 -9.85 29.64 -10.47
C LEU A 34 -10.20 31.14 -10.51
N SER A 35 -11.15 31.53 -9.67
CA SER A 35 -11.67 32.90 -9.56
C SER A 35 -10.68 33.85 -8.87
N ARG A 36 -9.80 33.31 -8.01
CA ARG A 36 -8.82 34.08 -7.23
C ARG A 36 -7.51 34.26 -7.98
N SER A 37 -6.92 35.45 -7.87
CA SER A 37 -5.54 35.71 -8.30
C SER A 37 -4.57 34.92 -7.43
N ILE A 38 -3.72 34.08 -8.06
CA ILE A 38 -2.67 33.32 -7.38
C ILE A 38 -1.35 34.08 -7.56
N SER A 39 -0.61 34.31 -6.48
CA SER A 39 0.70 34.96 -6.56
C SER A 39 1.74 34.04 -7.21
N LYS A 40 2.79 34.59 -7.82
CA LYS A 40 3.86 33.80 -8.44
C LYS A 40 4.53 32.79 -7.47
N PRO A 41 4.86 33.16 -6.20
CA PRO A 41 5.41 32.20 -5.24
C PRO A 41 4.44 31.06 -4.93
N ALA A 42 3.15 31.36 -4.77
CA ALA A 42 2.14 30.33 -4.57
C ALA A 42 2.08 29.39 -5.79
N GLY A 43 2.11 29.94 -7.01
CA GLY A 43 2.19 29.15 -8.25
C GLY A 43 3.38 28.19 -8.30
N ALA A 44 4.54 28.60 -7.77
CA ALA A 44 5.70 27.71 -7.66
C ALA A 44 5.44 26.54 -6.68
N VAL A 45 4.72 26.78 -5.58
CA VAL A 45 4.31 25.70 -4.64
C VAL A 45 3.30 24.75 -5.31
N TRP A 46 2.38 25.27 -6.14
CA TRP A 46 1.49 24.44 -6.96
C TRP A 46 2.27 23.52 -7.91
N LEU A 47 3.32 24.05 -8.57
CA LEU A 47 4.19 23.27 -9.44
C LEU A 47 5.00 22.21 -8.67
N LEU A 48 5.58 22.57 -7.52
CA LEU A 48 6.30 21.63 -6.66
C LEU A 48 5.38 20.48 -6.22
N THR A 49 4.15 20.80 -5.83
CA THR A 49 3.15 19.80 -5.42
C THR A 49 2.83 18.84 -6.57
N MET A 50 2.67 19.35 -7.78
CA MET A 50 2.49 18.53 -8.99
C MET A 50 3.67 17.57 -9.18
N PHE A 51 4.92 18.05 -9.09
CA PHE A 51 6.10 17.21 -9.21
C PHE A 51 6.16 16.12 -8.12
N LEU A 52 5.85 16.45 -6.87
CA LEU A 52 5.83 15.48 -5.77
C LEU A 52 4.83 14.35 -6.05
N PHE A 53 3.64 14.66 -6.56
CA PHE A 53 2.67 13.62 -6.95
C PHE A 53 3.14 12.78 -8.14
N VAL A 54 3.76 13.38 -9.15
CA VAL A 54 4.35 12.63 -10.28
C VAL A 54 5.41 11.66 -9.77
N VAL A 55 6.33 12.11 -8.92
CA VAL A 55 7.34 11.26 -8.31
C VAL A 55 6.69 10.15 -7.49
N ALA A 56 5.70 10.47 -6.64
CA ALA A 56 4.98 9.47 -5.87
C ALA A 56 4.31 8.41 -6.77
N ALA A 57 3.65 8.81 -7.85
CA ALA A 57 3.01 7.89 -8.80
C ALA A 57 4.05 6.97 -9.47
N VAL A 58 5.19 7.51 -9.89
CA VAL A 58 6.31 6.73 -10.45
C VAL A 58 6.82 5.71 -9.44
N LEU A 59 7.08 6.12 -8.20
CA LEU A 59 7.54 5.23 -7.13
C LEU A 59 6.53 4.10 -6.84
N VAL A 60 5.22 4.39 -6.89
CA VAL A 60 4.16 3.38 -6.77
C VAL A 60 4.23 2.38 -7.93
N VAL A 61 4.40 2.83 -9.18
CA VAL A 61 4.50 1.94 -10.35
C VAL A 61 5.69 0.98 -10.22
N PHE A 62 6.84 1.49 -9.79
CA PHE A 62 8.08 0.73 -9.58
C PHE A 62 8.15 -0.01 -8.24
N GLN A 63 7.08 0.00 -7.45
CA GLN A 63 6.98 -0.70 -6.17
C GLN A 63 8.06 -0.32 -5.15
N VAL A 64 8.50 0.93 -5.19
CA VAL A 64 9.51 1.43 -4.25
C VAL A 64 8.88 1.53 -2.86
N SER A 65 9.38 0.75 -1.90
CA SER A 65 8.72 0.55 -0.59
C SER A 65 8.59 1.81 0.27
N TRP A 66 9.39 2.84 0.01
CA TRP A 66 9.35 4.12 0.72
C TRP A 66 8.52 5.21 0.04
N TRP A 67 7.79 4.92 -1.05
CA TRP A 67 6.99 5.91 -1.78
C TRP A 67 6.03 6.72 -0.90
N TRP A 68 5.57 6.12 0.21
CA TRP A 68 4.66 6.72 1.18
C TRP A 68 5.21 8.03 1.77
N THR A 69 6.53 8.23 1.85
CA THR A 69 7.11 9.47 2.37
C THR A 69 6.83 10.64 1.43
N ILE A 70 7.05 10.44 0.13
CA ILE A 70 6.80 11.44 -0.91
C ILE A 70 5.29 11.65 -1.07
N GLY A 71 4.50 10.57 -1.05
CA GLY A 71 3.05 10.66 -1.09
C GLY A 71 2.47 11.48 0.06
N LEU A 72 3.00 11.31 1.27
CA LEU A 72 2.56 12.06 2.44
C LEU A 72 2.90 13.55 2.31
N LEU A 73 4.15 13.85 1.94
CA LEU A 73 4.59 15.23 1.73
C LEU A 73 3.76 15.93 0.65
N ALA A 74 3.50 15.25 -0.48
CA ALA A 74 2.66 15.74 -1.55
C ALA A 74 1.23 16.04 -1.07
N ALA A 75 0.62 15.10 -0.33
CA ALA A 75 -0.74 15.25 0.19
C ALA A 75 -0.86 16.41 1.20
N VAL A 76 0.15 16.61 2.05
CA VAL A 76 0.18 17.75 3.00
C VAL A 76 0.30 19.07 2.25
N MET A 77 1.23 19.19 1.30
CA MET A 77 1.38 20.40 0.47
C MET A 77 0.10 20.71 -0.33
N SER A 78 -0.50 19.68 -0.93
CA SER A 78 -1.79 19.74 -1.62
C SER A 78 -2.89 20.29 -0.70
N GLN A 79 -3.02 19.76 0.52
CA GLN A 79 -4.05 20.21 1.46
C GLN A 79 -3.91 21.69 1.82
N ILE A 80 -2.67 22.16 2.04
CA ILE A 80 -2.38 23.57 2.34
C ILE A 80 -2.83 24.46 1.17
N LEU A 81 -2.52 24.08 -0.07
CA LEU A 81 -2.93 24.83 -1.26
C LEU A 81 -4.45 24.88 -1.41
N LEU A 82 -5.16 23.78 -1.13
CA LEU A 82 -6.61 23.71 -1.20
C LEU A 82 -7.29 24.67 -0.23
N PHE A 83 -6.74 24.90 0.96
CA PHE A 83 -7.27 25.91 1.89
C PHE A 83 -7.16 27.34 1.34
N THR A 84 -6.12 27.65 0.55
CA THR A 84 -5.96 28.98 -0.04
C THR A 84 -6.98 29.28 -1.16
N ALA A 85 -7.53 28.22 -1.79
CA ALA A 85 -8.46 28.28 -2.93
C ALA A 85 -9.78 27.50 -2.66
N TRP A 86 -10.25 27.52 -1.41
CA TRP A 86 -11.31 26.63 -0.90
C TRP A 86 -12.60 26.56 -1.73
N LYS A 87 -13.14 27.72 -2.18
CA LYS A 87 -14.39 27.78 -2.95
C LYS A 87 -14.33 26.97 -4.25
N ASP A 88 -13.17 27.00 -4.91
CA ASP A 88 -12.98 26.38 -6.23
C ASP A 88 -12.37 24.96 -6.10
N ALA A 89 -11.69 24.66 -4.99
CA ALA A 89 -10.85 23.47 -4.85
C ALA A 89 -11.36 22.39 -3.86
N ARG A 90 -12.55 22.54 -3.26
CA ARG A 90 -13.08 21.62 -2.23
C ARG A 90 -13.13 20.14 -2.65
N PHE A 91 -13.35 19.86 -3.94
CA PHE A 91 -13.38 18.49 -4.45
C PHE A 91 -12.01 17.82 -4.42
N GLY A 92 -10.93 18.59 -4.49
CA GLY A 92 -9.57 18.08 -4.35
C GLY A 92 -9.31 17.47 -2.98
N THR A 93 -10.05 17.88 -1.93
CA THR A 93 -9.89 17.32 -0.58
C THR A 93 -10.24 15.84 -0.56
N ILE A 94 -11.28 15.42 -1.31
CA ILE A 94 -11.68 14.00 -1.41
C ILE A 94 -10.54 13.19 -2.03
N ALA A 95 -9.95 13.69 -3.12
CA ALA A 95 -8.81 13.03 -3.73
C ALA A 95 -7.61 12.96 -2.79
N ASN A 96 -7.35 14.05 -2.06
CA ASN A 96 -6.28 14.10 -1.06
C ASN A 96 -6.50 13.08 0.08
N MET A 97 -7.74 12.89 0.54
CA MET A 97 -8.08 11.89 1.56
C MET A 97 -7.82 10.46 1.08
N ILE A 98 -8.16 10.15 -0.19
CA ILE A 98 -7.88 8.83 -0.78
C ILE A 98 -6.37 8.57 -0.84
N ILE A 99 -5.59 9.57 -1.28
CA ILE A 99 -4.13 9.45 -1.34
C ILE A 99 -3.54 9.31 0.06
N LEU A 100 -4.04 10.08 1.03
CA LEU A 100 -3.58 10.03 2.41
C LEU A 100 -3.85 8.65 3.03
N LEU A 101 -5.04 8.08 2.81
CA LEU A 101 -5.36 6.73 3.27
C LEU A 101 -4.40 5.69 2.66
N GLY A 102 -4.19 5.73 1.34
CA GLY A 102 -3.24 4.83 0.68
C GLY A 102 -1.82 4.97 1.22
N THR A 103 -1.41 6.19 1.56
CA THR A 103 -0.11 6.51 2.15
C THR A 103 0.05 5.94 3.55
N ILE A 104 -0.98 6.07 4.40
CA ILE A 104 -0.99 5.51 5.77
C ILE A 104 -0.90 3.97 5.72
N LEU A 105 -1.67 3.34 4.83
CA LEU A 105 -1.63 1.88 4.66
C LEU A 105 -0.24 1.42 4.19
N ALA A 106 0.39 2.13 3.26
CA ALA A 106 1.73 1.81 2.81
C ALA A 106 2.80 2.01 3.88
N PHE A 107 2.67 3.06 4.70
CA PHE A 107 3.53 3.25 5.88
C PHE A 107 3.41 2.07 6.86
N GLY A 108 2.18 1.65 7.17
CA GLY A 108 1.95 0.49 8.05
C GLY A 108 2.61 -0.78 7.53
N ALA A 109 2.42 -1.09 6.24
CA ALA A 109 3.04 -2.24 5.59
C ALA A 109 4.57 -2.17 5.63
N TRP A 110 5.15 -1.00 5.31
CA TRP A 110 6.60 -0.78 5.36
C TRP A 110 7.18 -0.93 6.77
N SER A 111 6.47 -0.40 7.78
CA SER A 111 6.88 -0.45 9.18
C SER A 111 6.87 -1.90 9.70
N PHE A 112 5.81 -2.64 9.40
CA PHE A 112 5.67 -4.04 9.76
C PHE A 112 6.78 -4.90 9.12
N GLU A 113 7.01 -4.75 7.82
CA GLU A 113 8.07 -5.48 7.12
C GLU A 113 9.45 -5.21 7.75
N ARG A 114 9.75 -3.94 8.05
CA ARG A 114 11.01 -3.60 8.73
C ARG A 114 11.14 -4.21 10.11
N GLN A 115 10.06 -4.26 10.88
CA GLN A 115 10.10 -4.86 12.21
C GLN A 115 10.31 -6.38 12.12
N TYR A 116 9.58 -7.05 11.22
CA TYR A 116 9.73 -8.48 10.97
C TYR A 116 11.17 -8.86 10.58
N GLN A 117 11.77 -8.10 9.65
CA GLN A 117 13.15 -8.35 9.22
C GLN A 117 14.17 -8.15 10.34
N LYS A 118 13.91 -7.25 11.30
CA LYS A 118 14.77 -7.08 12.48
C LYS A 118 14.66 -8.28 13.42
N ASP A 119 13.45 -8.78 13.65
CA ASP A 119 13.18 -9.88 14.58
C ASP A 119 13.73 -11.23 14.06
N VAL A 120 13.67 -11.46 12.75
CA VAL A 120 14.28 -12.66 12.13
C VAL A 120 15.81 -12.62 12.25
N LYS A 121 16.42 -11.46 12.00
CA LYS A 121 17.89 -11.31 12.07
C LYS A 121 18.41 -11.42 13.51
N SER A 122 17.69 -10.89 14.49
CA SER A 122 18.09 -10.98 15.90
C SER A 122 18.07 -12.41 16.41
N ARG A 123 17.07 -13.22 16.00
CA ARG A 123 16.96 -14.64 16.36
C ARG A 123 17.98 -15.52 15.64
N ALA A 124 18.18 -15.31 14.34
CA ALA A 124 19.22 -16.03 13.59
C ALA A 124 20.62 -15.77 14.15
N GLY A 125 20.89 -14.55 14.65
CA GLY A 125 22.13 -14.22 15.34
C GLY A 125 22.26 -14.88 16.72
N GLN A 126 21.15 -15.06 17.44
CA GLN A 126 21.11 -15.76 18.73
C GLN A 126 21.33 -17.27 18.58
N ASP A 127 20.69 -17.91 17.60
CA ASP A 127 20.84 -19.35 17.35
C ASP A 127 22.26 -19.73 16.90
N GLY A 128 22.94 -18.83 16.17
CA GLY A 128 24.36 -18.98 15.82
C GLY A 128 25.33 -18.80 16.99
N GLN A 129 24.86 -18.27 18.12
CA GLN A 129 25.63 -18.05 19.34
C GLN A 129 25.27 -19.03 20.46
N LEU A 130 24.25 -19.88 20.26
CA LEU A 130 23.94 -20.97 21.17
C LEU A 130 25.12 -21.95 21.17
N PRO A 131 25.74 -22.22 22.33
CA PRO A 131 26.71 -23.30 22.41
C PRO A 131 25.97 -24.59 22.06
N ILE A 132 26.33 -25.24 20.96
CA ILE A 132 25.78 -26.53 20.49
C ILE A 132 26.17 -27.69 21.46
N GLY A 133 26.44 -27.40 22.74
CA GLY A 133 27.07 -28.32 23.67
C GLY A 133 26.64 -28.21 25.14
N ALA A 134 25.44 -27.71 25.47
CA ALA A 134 25.03 -27.59 26.88
C ALA A 134 23.62 -28.13 27.23
N HIS A 135 23.05 -29.03 26.42
CA HIS A 135 21.96 -29.91 26.86
C HIS A 135 22.33 -31.38 26.64
N SER A 136 23.34 -31.85 27.39
CA SER A 136 23.40 -33.27 27.80
C SER A 136 22.42 -33.48 28.96
N GLY A 137 21.12 -33.35 28.66
CA GLY A 137 20.03 -33.75 29.53
C GLY A 137 19.32 -34.93 28.89
N SER A 138 19.45 -36.10 29.51
CA SER A 138 18.67 -37.34 29.31
C SER A 138 17.61 -37.29 28.21
N ARG A 139 17.87 -38.06 27.14
CA ARG A 139 16.90 -38.46 26.12
C ARG A 139 15.56 -38.82 26.80
N PRO A 140 14.44 -38.13 26.54
CA PRO A 140 13.14 -38.65 26.94
C PRO A 140 12.97 -39.97 26.21
N SER A 141 12.87 -41.06 26.97
CA SER A 141 12.44 -42.34 26.42
C SER A 141 11.17 -42.10 25.62
N THR A 142 11.23 -42.49 24.35
CA THR A 142 10.10 -42.60 23.44
C THR A 142 8.91 -43.25 24.14
N VAL A 143 7.96 -42.44 24.59
CA VAL A 143 6.60 -42.91 24.81
C VAL A 143 5.95 -42.84 23.43
N ALA A 144 5.89 -44.00 22.77
CA ALA A 144 5.10 -44.16 21.55
C ALA A 144 3.65 -43.74 21.85
N PRO A 145 2.98 -43.00 20.95
CA PRO A 145 1.55 -42.75 21.12
C PRO A 145 0.84 -44.10 21.14
N SER A 146 0.13 -44.38 22.23
CA SER A 146 -0.72 -45.55 22.35
C SER A 146 -1.77 -45.48 21.24
N CYS A 147 -1.66 -46.39 20.28
CA CYS A 147 -2.59 -46.56 19.18
C CYS A 147 -3.97 -46.88 19.78
N THR A 148 -4.81 -45.86 19.90
CA THR A 148 -6.18 -46.01 20.38
C THR A 148 -6.97 -46.72 19.29
N LYS A 149 -7.69 -47.78 19.70
CA LYS A 149 -8.41 -48.71 18.82
C LYS A 149 -9.23 -47.99 17.73
N LEU A 150 -9.05 -48.45 16.49
CA LEU A 150 -9.96 -48.18 15.38
C LEU A 150 -11.40 -48.57 15.77
N PRO A 151 -12.43 -47.76 15.44
CA PRO A 151 -13.82 -48.18 15.59
C PRO A 151 -14.16 -49.33 14.62
N PRO A 152 -15.15 -50.18 14.94
CA PRO A 152 -15.47 -51.36 14.15
C PRO A 152 -15.95 -51.00 12.75
N GLN A 153 -15.58 -51.87 11.78
CA GLN A 153 -15.95 -51.78 10.38
C GLN A 153 -17.48 -51.80 10.23
N GLY A 154 -18.06 -50.68 9.80
CA GLY A 154 -19.51 -50.56 9.64
C GLY A 154 -20.04 -49.20 9.18
N TRP A 155 -19.22 -48.15 9.11
CA TRP A 155 -19.67 -46.85 8.60
C TRP A 155 -19.26 -46.69 7.13
N GLY A 156 -20.18 -47.06 6.24
CA GLY A 156 -20.07 -46.78 4.81
C GLY A 156 -20.25 -45.29 4.53
N VAL A 157 -19.20 -44.62 4.07
CA VAL A 157 -19.33 -43.35 3.36
C VAL A 157 -19.34 -43.70 1.87
N GLY A 158 -20.55 -43.92 1.37
CA GLY A 158 -20.85 -44.27 -0.01
C GLY A 158 -20.51 -43.14 -0.99
N GLN A 159 -20.14 -43.58 -2.19
CA GLN A 159 -19.58 -42.83 -3.30
C GLN A 159 -20.42 -41.65 -3.79
N THR A 160 -19.70 -40.64 -4.26
CA THR A 160 -20.13 -39.51 -5.08
C THR A 160 -20.77 -39.98 -6.39
N GLN A 161 -21.99 -39.53 -6.71
CA GLN A 161 -22.53 -39.65 -8.07
C GLN A 161 -21.92 -38.56 -8.97
N SER A 162 -21.13 -39.00 -9.94
CA SER A 162 -20.74 -38.20 -11.11
C SER A 162 -21.82 -38.36 -12.18
N ALA A 163 -22.64 -37.33 -12.41
CA ALA A 163 -23.53 -37.27 -13.57
C ALA A 163 -22.79 -36.56 -14.71
N VAL A 164 -22.22 -37.34 -15.64
CA VAL A 164 -21.76 -36.84 -16.94
C VAL A 164 -22.54 -37.60 -18.01
N PHE A 165 -23.38 -36.84 -18.72
CA PHE A 165 -24.17 -37.22 -19.88
C PHE A 165 -23.23 -37.44 -21.09
N HIS A 166 -23.39 -38.55 -21.81
CA HIS A 166 -22.81 -38.75 -23.15
C HIS A 166 -23.93 -38.73 -24.21
N PRO A 167 -23.71 -38.12 -25.40
CA PRO A 167 -24.65 -38.18 -26.51
C PRO A 167 -24.36 -39.40 -27.41
N GLY A 168 -25.41 -39.90 -28.08
CA GLY A 168 -25.26 -40.77 -29.24
C GLY A 168 -26.48 -41.61 -29.55
N VAL A 169 -27.39 -41.10 -30.38
CA VAL A 169 -27.82 -41.70 -31.66
C VAL A 169 -28.23 -40.57 -32.61
#